data_AF-A0A7Y3HGK1-F1
#
_entry.id   AF-A0A7Y3HGK1-F1
#
_cell.length_a   1.000
_cell.length_b   1.000
_cell.length_c   1.000
_cell.angle_alpha   90.00
_cell.angle_beta   90.00
_cell.angle_gamma   90.00
#
_symmetry.space_group_name_H-M   'P 1'
#
loop_
_entity.id
_entity.type
_entity.pdbx_description
1 polymer ?
#
loop_
_entity_poly.entity_id
_entity_poly.type
_entity_poly.pdbx_seq_one_letter_code
_entity_poly.pdbx_strand_id
1 'polypeptide(L)'
;ASVFLALGALAGLILAIELSAPSFLNSGPLSYGRLFPVFTGALLFGWVTVGLIGAIYYLLPRLTGADLQDEALARLSLILVAGGSLVGVIAVAAGRNQGVPLFEFPFYADIAVIVGLAGVTRVVSRTALAHREPHVYISVWFFVAAVWWLLFSYVIGSLSGFRGTDLELANRFAEAGVLFLWVIPAGLGIAYYLIPKLTDSPLYSMRLAVVSFWTMAGTFAWVGAHNFTFGPAADWLETINVVFAIGAFVPVAAALANLLLSIDWTLARQSTPVRLALAGTAFYALLAVQILGLAFRSSSTVVQFTTWTEGTFVITVLGAGSLWLMALLSHLRGGGAVAMRLTVPGLGLLVATLWLGGLLAGFTWSAGPRSQDFVNYGEGFINTTGQLAGFDAVRWIAWVLIAVGFVWFAVRMLTPGPWQFSEVGVPSEGEEDPSELAPEKVAVAAVLIIGIAFLTTVLIPALDSSDQEPSLLAISTRDYDAFADGQATPQASDTLAQLGLDAARVAEGRDVYIAEGCVYCHTQQVRANVADVGLGAVTTSEDVVLTSPALLGRIRLGPDLAHAGSRPLTGDATWVIAHLRDPRAERGWSSMPSYDHLSEDDLQALAQYIVSLQ
;
A
#
# COMPACT_ATOMS: atom_id res chain seq x y z
N ALA A 1 11.20 12.13 -10.46
CA ALA A 1 11.58 11.05 -9.54
C ALA A 1 12.21 11.59 -8.25
N SER A 2 13.51 11.95 -8.19
CA SER A 2 14.20 12.22 -6.91
C SER A 2 13.58 13.31 -6.02
N VAL A 3 12.98 14.36 -6.60
CA VAL A 3 12.23 15.37 -5.82
C VAL A 3 11.05 14.73 -5.08
N PHE A 4 10.29 13.86 -5.75
CA PHE A 4 9.19 13.12 -5.14
C PHE A 4 9.66 12.14 -4.05
N LEU A 5 10.85 11.54 -4.20
CA LEU A 5 11.43 10.70 -3.14
C LEU A 5 11.63 11.51 -1.86
N ALA A 6 12.23 12.70 -1.96
CA ALA A 6 12.43 13.57 -0.81
C ALA A 6 11.10 14.02 -0.21
N LEU A 7 10.14 14.47 -1.05
CA LEU A 7 8.82 14.90 -0.59
C LEU A 7 8.06 13.78 0.13
N GLY A 8 7.99 12.60 -0.49
CA GLY A 8 7.33 11.43 0.11
C GLY A 8 8.03 10.95 1.37
N ALA A 9 9.36 10.96 1.41
CA ALA A 9 10.11 10.56 2.61
C ALA A 9 9.86 11.51 3.80
N LEU A 10 9.78 12.82 3.54
CA LEU A 10 9.43 13.81 4.56
C LEU A 10 7.97 13.69 5.02
N ALA A 11 7.04 13.49 4.09
CA ALA A 11 5.63 13.25 4.42
C ALA A 11 5.46 11.99 5.30
N GLY A 12 6.13 10.89 4.96
CA GLY A 12 6.12 9.66 5.76
C GLY A 12 6.66 9.85 7.18
N LEU A 13 7.72 10.65 7.33
CA LEU A 13 8.24 11.02 8.66
C LEU A 13 7.24 11.85 9.47
N ILE A 14 6.58 12.84 8.85
CA ILE A 14 5.56 13.65 9.53
C ILE A 14 4.39 12.78 9.98
N LEU A 15 3.86 11.93 9.10
CA LEU A 15 2.77 11.00 9.42
C LEU A 15 3.11 10.07 10.60
N ALA A 16 4.35 9.57 10.65
CA ALA A 16 4.80 8.74 11.77
C ALA A 16 4.87 9.52 13.10
N ILE A 17 5.25 10.81 13.05
CA ILE A 17 5.24 11.68 14.23
C ILE A 17 3.79 11.94 14.67
N GLU A 18 2.88 12.24 13.75
CA GLU A 18 1.49 12.56 14.08
C GLU A 18 0.77 11.42 14.83
N LEU A 19 1.07 10.16 14.52
CA LEU A 19 0.48 9.03 15.27
C LEU A 19 0.93 8.96 16.73
N SER A 20 2.16 9.38 17.03
CA SER A 20 2.71 9.41 18.40
C SER A 20 2.46 10.75 19.11
N ALA A 21 2.36 11.82 18.34
CA ALA A 21 2.20 13.19 18.81
C ALA A 21 1.21 13.94 17.90
N PRO A 22 -0.11 13.71 18.05
CA PRO A 22 -1.11 14.21 17.10
C PRO A 22 -1.34 15.73 17.15
N SER A 23 -0.60 16.45 17.99
CA SER A 23 -0.59 17.92 18.02
C SER A 23 0.54 18.51 17.18
N PHE A 24 1.47 17.67 16.70
CA PHE A 24 2.58 18.06 15.86
C PHE A 24 2.11 18.44 14.46
N LEU A 25 2.34 19.70 14.05
CA LEU A 25 1.97 20.23 12.71
C LEU A 25 0.51 20.02 12.29
N ASN A 26 -0.38 19.86 13.28
CA ASN A 26 -1.81 19.60 13.16
C ASN A 26 -2.56 20.82 12.57
N SER A 27 -2.37 21.03 11.28
CA SER A 27 -2.97 22.08 10.46
C SER A 27 -3.60 21.41 9.24
N GLY A 28 -4.75 21.89 8.76
CA GLY A 28 -5.54 21.19 7.73
C GLY A 28 -4.74 20.51 6.61
N PRO A 29 -3.88 21.21 5.85
CA PRO A 29 -3.10 20.59 4.76
C PRO A 29 -2.04 19.56 5.20
N LEU A 30 -1.60 19.61 6.46
CA LEU A 30 -0.60 18.71 7.02
C LEU A 30 -1.20 17.63 7.91
N SER A 31 -2.53 17.65 8.13
CA SER A 31 -3.21 16.62 8.91
C SER A 31 -2.99 15.24 8.31
N TYR A 32 -2.97 14.22 9.17
CA TYR A 32 -2.72 12.84 8.76
C TYR A 32 -3.55 12.41 7.56
N GLY A 33 -4.87 12.68 7.59
CA GLY A 33 -5.78 12.27 6.54
C GLY A 33 -5.48 12.91 5.18
N ARG A 34 -5.06 14.18 5.13
CA ARG A 34 -4.66 14.83 3.87
C ARG A 34 -3.23 14.48 3.43
N LEU A 35 -2.33 14.29 4.39
CA LEU A 35 -0.92 14.05 4.12
C LEU A 35 -0.64 12.59 3.71
N PHE A 36 -1.43 11.63 4.16
CA PHE A 36 -1.31 10.22 3.79
C PHE A 36 -1.39 9.98 2.27
N PRO A 37 -2.41 10.47 1.54
CA PRO A 37 -2.46 10.30 0.08
C PRO A 37 -1.41 11.13 -0.67
N VAL A 38 -0.94 12.25 -0.10
CA VAL A 38 0.25 12.97 -0.60
C VAL A 38 1.49 12.09 -0.52
N PHE A 39 1.68 11.41 0.62
CA PHE A 39 2.77 10.47 0.85
C PHE A 39 2.75 9.30 -0.14
N THR A 40 1.61 8.61 -0.26
CA THR A 40 1.49 7.44 -1.15
C THR A 40 1.62 7.84 -2.62
N GLY A 41 0.94 8.92 -3.04
CA GLY A 41 0.97 9.43 -4.41
C GLY A 41 2.37 9.91 -4.83
N ALA A 42 3.08 10.62 -3.95
CA ALA A 42 4.45 11.07 -4.22
C ALA A 42 5.40 9.88 -4.40
N LEU A 43 5.35 8.88 -3.52
CA LEU A 43 6.26 7.73 -3.61
C LEU A 43 5.91 6.77 -4.75
N LEU A 44 4.63 6.44 -4.94
CA LEU A 44 4.21 5.47 -5.95
C LEU A 44 4.25 6.06 -7.36
N PHE A 45 3.53 7.15 -7.61
CA PHE A 45 3.42 7.71 -8.95
C PHE A 45 4.54 8.71 -9.27
N GLY A 46 5.05 9.43 -8.28
CA GLY A 46 6.10 10.43 -8.48
C GLY A 46 7.54 9.86 -8.47
N TRP A 47 7.87 9.02 -7.49
CA TRP A 47 9.20 8.42 -7.35
C TRP A 47 9.31 7.12 -8.15
N VAL A 48 8.59 6.07 -7.73
CA VAL A 48 8.74 4.72 -8.28
C VAL A 48 8.30 4.68 -9.74
N THR A 49 7.12 5.19 -10.08
CA THR A 49 6.60 5.08 -11.45
C THR A 49 7.44 5.89 -12.46
N VAL A 50 7.67 7.19 -12.21
CA VAL A 50 8.54 8.01 -13.08
C VAL A 50 9.96 7.44 -13.15
N GLY A 51 10.50 6.97 -12.02
CA GLY A 51 11.85 6.41 -11.94
C GLY A 51 11.99 5.10 -12.72
N LEU A 52 11.04 4.18 -12.57
CA LEU A 52 11.02 2.90 -13.28
C LEU A 52 10.78 3.09 -14.79
N ILE A 53 9.91 4.02 -15.21
CA ILE A 53 9.77 4.36 -16.65
C ILE A 53 11.10 4.86 -17.20
N GLY A 54 11.78 5.75 -16.49
CA GLY A 54 13.11 6.23 -16.86
C GLY A 54 14.15 5.10 -16.94
N ALA A 55 14.12 4.18 -15.97
CA ALA A 55 14.96 2.99 -15.97
C ALA A 55 14.69 2.09 -17.20
N ILE A 56 13.41 1.88 -17.55
CA ILE A 56 13.02 1.09 -18.73
C ILE A 56 13.53 1.76 -20.01
N TYR A 57 13.35 3.08 -20.17
CA TYR A 57 13.88 3.81 -21.34
C TYR A 57 15.40 3.72 -21.46
N TYR A 58 16.11 3.63 -20.33
CA TYR A 58 17.55 3.44 -20.31
C TYR A 58 17.99 2.00 -20.63
N LEU A 59 17.30 1.00 -20.06
CA LEU A 59 17.68 -0.40 -20.17
C LEU A 59 17.22 -1.05 -21.48
N LEU A 60 16.06 -0.67 -21.98
CA LEU A 60 15.43 -1.34 -23.12
C LEU A 60 16.29 -1.29 -24.41
N PRO A 61 16.91 -0.15 -24.79
CA PRO A 61 17.83 -0.12 -25.93
C PRO A 61 19.03 -1.07 -25.76
N ARG A 62 19.55 -1.16 -24.54
CA ARG A 62 20.71 -2.01 -24.21
C ARG A 62 20.38 -3.51 -24.24
N LEU A 63 19.15 -3.86 -23.89
CA LEU A 63 18.66 -5.23 -23.87
C LEU A 63 18.20 -5.74 -25.24
N THR A 64 17.77 -4.83 -26.12
CA THR A 64 17.18 -5.17 -27.43
C THR A 64 18.16 -4.95 -28.58
N GLY A 65 19.24 -4.19 -28.37
CA GLY A 65 20.15 -3.75 -29.43
C GLY A 65 19.54 -2.72 -30.39
N ALA A 66 18.31 -2.27 -30.11
CA ALA A 66 17.57 -1.32 -30.91
C ALA A 66 17.62 0.08 -30.29
N ASP A 67 17.52 1.12 -31.11
CA ASP A 67 17.40 2.49 -30.63
C ASP A 67 16.02 2.71 -30.01
N LEU A 68 15.93 3.60 -29.01
CA LEU A 68 14.67 3.95 -28.37
C LEU A 68 13.72 4.56 -29.40
N GLN A 69 12.55 3.94 -29.60
CA GLN A 69 11.61 4.38 -30.63
C GLN A 69 10.87 5.65 -30.19
N ASP A 70 10.62 6.57 -31.13
CA ASP A 70 9.89 7.83 -30.93
C ASP A 70 10.36 8.67 -29.71
N GLU A 71 11.64 9.08 -29.68
CA GLU A 71 12.21 9.83 -28.54
C GLU A 71 11.44 11.09 -28.12
N ALA A 72 10.78 11.77 -29.06
CA ALA A 72 9.92 12.92 -28.75
C ALA A 72 8.68 12.49 -27.94
N LEU A 73 8.04 11.39 -28.34
CA LEU A 73 6.92 10.81 -27.59
C LEU A 73 7.40 10.27 -26.24
N ALA A 74 8.58 9.64 -26.18
CA ALA A 74 9.14 9.14 -24.92
C ALA A 74 9.30 10.27 -23.89
N ARG A 75 9.87 11.41 -24.31
CA ARG A 75 10.01 12.62 -23.48
C ARG A 75 8.67 13.21 -23.09
N LEU A 76 7.77 13.41 -24.04
CA LEU A 76 6.43 13.95 -23.77
C LEU A 76 5.68 13.07 -22.76
N SER A 77 5.69 11.76 -22.97
CA SER A 77 5.03 10.79 -22.10
C SER A 77 5.56 10.86 -20.66
N LEU A 78 6.89 10.95 -20.51
CA LEU A 78 7.52 11.09 -19.20
C LEU A 78 7.15 12.42 -18.51
N ILE A 79 7.09 13.52 -19.27
CA ILE A 79 6.65 14.82 -18.77
C ILE A 79 5.19 14.77 -18.32
N LEU A 80 4.32 14.12 -19.10
CA LEU A 80 2.90 13.98 -18.78
C LEU A 80 2.67 13.15 -17.52
N VAL A 81 3.36 12.01 -17.37
CA VAL A 81 3.27 11.19 -16.15
C VAL A 81 3.82 11.96 -14.95
N ALA A 82 5.02 12.55 -15.05
CA ALA A 82 5.63 13.26 -13.93
C ALA A 82 4.85 14.55 -13.55
N GLY A 83 4.39 15.30 -14.54
CA GLY A 83 3.61 16.53 -14.36
C GLY A 83 2.20 16.25 -13.85
N GLY A 84 1.52 15.24 -14.40
CA GLY A 84 0.22 14.76 -13.91
C GLY A 84 0.30 14.32 -12.46
N SER A 85 1.32 13.51 -12.09
CA SER A 85 1.56 13.11 -10.70
C SER A 85 1.86 14.30 -9.78
N LEU A 86 2.62 15.30 -10.24
CA LEU A 86 2.90 16.50 -9.45
C LEU A 86 1.61 17.30 -9.17
N VAL A 87 0.82 17.54 -10.23
CA VAL A 87 -0.45 18.24 -10.13
C VAL A 87 -1.42 17.48 -9.24
N GLY A 88 -1.48 16.16 -9.36
CA GLY A 88 -2.28 15.28 -8.52
C GLY A 88 -1.90 15.39 -7.04
N VAL A 89 -0.62 15.25 -6.71
CA VAL A 89 -0.12 15.38 -5.32
C VAL A 89 -0.45 16.75 -4.74
N ILE A 90 -0.28 17.84 -5.51
CA ILE A 90 -0.62 19.20 -5.06
C ILE A 90 -2.13 19.35 -4.84
N ALA A 91 -2.96 18.80 -5.73
CA ALA A 91 -4.41 18.89 -5.62
C ALA A 91 -4.93 18.13 -4.38
N VAL A 92 -4.41 16.93 -4.14
CA VAL A 92 -4.74 16.13 -2.95
C VAL A 92 -4.34 16.87 -1.67
N ALA A 93 -3.14 17.46 -1.62
CA ALA A 93 -2.71 18.28 -0.48
C ALA A 93 -3.66 19.48 -0.22
N ALA A 94 -4.26 20.02 -1.28
CA ALA A 94 -5.25 21.08 -1.21
C ALA A 94 -6.67 20.58 -0.84
N GLY A 95 -6.85 19.29 -0.52
CA GLY A 95 -8.14 18.67 -0.20
C GLY A 95 -8.98 18.28 -1.42
N ARG A 96 -8.43 18.36 -2.64
CA ARG A 96 -9.13 17.96 -3.87
C ARG A 96 -8.74 16.53 -4.23
N ASN A 97 -9.47 15.57 -3.70
CA ASN A 97 -9.23 14.15 -3.96
C ASN A 97 -10.54 13.38 -4.21
N GLN A 98 -10.44 12.22 -4.87
CA GLN A 98 -11.61 11.40 -5.25
C GLN A 98 -12.10 10.44 -4.15
N GLY A 99 -11.36 10.31 -3.03
CA GLY A 99 -11.68 9.36 -1.96
C GLY A 99 -11.45 7.88 -2.32
N VAL A 100 -10.75 7.61 -3.42
CA VAL A 100 -10.37 6.26 -3.86
C VAL A 100 -8.89 6.01 -3.50
N PRO A 101 -8.59 5.07 -2.59
CA PRO A 101 -7.21 4.78 -2.21
C PRO A 101 -6.32 4.41 -3.41
N LEU A 102 -5.13 5.00 -3.49
CA LEU A 102 -4.17 4.96 -4.62
C LEU A 102 -4.65 5.53 -5.96
N PHE A 103 -5.87 6.04 -6.04
CA PHE A 103 -6.41 6.74 -7.22
C PHE A 103 -7.04 8.07 -6.80
N GLU A 104 -6.37 8.78 -5.88
CA GLU A 104 -6.87 9.99 -5.24
C GLU A 104 -6.86 11.21 -6.16
N PHE A 105 -6.00 11.20 -7.17
CA PHE A 105 -5.78 12.34 -8.04
C PHE A 105 -7.08 12.76 -8.70
N PRO A 106 -7.37 14.05 -8.84
CA PRO A 106 -8.56 14.49 -9.54
C PRO A 106 -8.46 14.17 -11.05
N PHE A 107 -9.61 14.02 -11.70
CA PHE A 107 -9.72 13.63 -13.10
C PHE A 107 -8.77 14.36 -14.07
N TYR A 108 -8.54 15.66 -13.91
CA TYR A 108 -7.63 16.42 -14.79
C TYR A 108 -6.16 15.99 -14.67
N ALA A 109 -5.73 15.57 -13.48
CA ALA A 109 -4.40 15.00 -13.28
C ALA A 109 -4.34 13.57 -13.83
N ASP A 110 -5.39 12.77 -13.62
CA ASP A 110 -5.48 11.41 -14.14
C ASP A 110 -5.39 11.34 -15.67
N ILE A 111 -6.10 12.22 -16.38
CA ILE A 111 -6.04 12.24 -17.85
C ILE A 111 -4.61 12.50 -18.34
N ALA A 112 -3.87 13.41 -17.71
CA ALA A 112 -2.47 13.64 -18.05
C ALA A 112 -1.62 12.38 -17.81
N VAL A 113 -1.80 11.71 -16.67
CA VAL A 113 -1.10 10.45 -16.36
C VAL A 113 -1.46 9.36 -17.37
N ILE A 114 -2.74 9.11 -17.65
CA ILE A 114 -3.21 8.09 -18.59
C ILE A 114 -2.65 8.31 -19.99
N VAL A 115 -2.73 9.54 -20.52
CA VAL A 115 -2.19 9.87 -21.86
C VAL A 115 -0.68 9.66 -21.87
N GLY A 116 0.01 10.06 -20.81
CA GLY A 116 1.42 9.79 -20.61
C GLY A 116 1.73 8.29 -20.65
N LEU A 117 1.03 7.49 -19.84
CA LEU A 117 1.20 6.04 -19.75
C LEU A 117 0.91 5.34 -21.09
N ALA A 118 -0.10 5.75 -21.83
CA ALA A 118 -0.37 5.23 -23.17
C ALA A 118 0.80 5.50 -24.14
N GLY A 119 1.40 6.68 -24.06
CA GLY A 119 2.61 7.03 -24.81
C GLY A 119 3.83 6.20 -24.38
N VAL A 120 4.03 5.99 -23.07
CA VAL A 120 5.08 5.09 -22.55
C VAL A 120 4.91 3.67 -23.09
N THR A 121 3.70 3.11 -22.97
CA THR A 121 3.39 1.75 -23.42
C THR A 121 3.64 1.59 -24.92
N ARG A 122 3.31 2.60 -25.73
CA ARG A 122 3.62 2.62 -27.17
C ARG A 122 5.13 2.62 -27.43
N VAL A 123 5.88 3.51 -26.78
CA VAL A 123 7.34 3.63 -26.95
C VAL A 123 8.05 2.34 -26.57
N VAL A 124 7.72 1.79 -25.40
CA VAL A 124 8.30 0.54 -24.88
C VAL A 124 7.97 -0.64 -25.80
N SER A 125 6.71 -0.77 -26.21
CA SER A 125 6.30 -1.87 -27.10
C SER A 125 6.98 -1.77 -28.47
N ARG A 126 7.04 -0.59 -29.08
CA ARG A 126 7.72 -0.40 -30.39
C ARG A 126 9.22 -0.69 -30.30
N THR A 127 9.87 -0.28 -29.21
CA THR A 127 11.30 -0.55 -28.99
C THR A 127 11.56 -2.04 -28.80
N ALA A 128 10.72 -2.74 -28.04
CA ALA A 128 10.82 -4.20 -27.89
C ALA A 128 10.59 -4.93 -29.21
N LEU A 129 9.61 -4.51 -30.02
CA LEU A 129 9.35 -5.10 -31.34
C LEU A 129 10.52 -4.87 -32.32
N ALA A 130 11.24 -3.76 -32.20
CA ALA A 130 12.39 -3.42 -33.03
C ALA A 130 13.70 -4.14 -32.64
N HIS A 131 13.65 -5.10 -31.71
CA HIS A 131 14.82 -5.85 -31.25
C HIS A 131 15.67 -6.42 -32.39
N ARG A 132 17.00 -6.30 -32.24
CA ARG A 132 18.01 -6.81 -33.19
C ARG A 132 18.63 -8.12 -32.71
N GLU A 133 18.57 -8.39 -31.41
CA GLU A 133 19.03 -9.65 -30.81
C GLU A 133 18.06 -10.79 -31.17
N PRO A 134 18.54 -11.99 -31.52
CA PRO A 134 17.69 -13.12 -31.92
C PRO A 134 16.80 -13.65 -30.79
N HIS A 135 17.18 -13.37 -29.54
CA HIS A 135 16.43 -13.79 -28.35
C HIS A 135 16.20 -12.59 -27.44
N VAL A 136 14.94 -12.38 -27.08
CA VAL A 136 14.53 -11.32 -26.17
C VAL A 136 14.84 -11.74 -24.73
N TYR A 137 15.70 -10.99 -24.05
CA TYR A 137 16.05 -11.26 -22.66
C TYR A 137 14.85 -11.13 -21.71
N ILE A 138 14.83 -11.90 -20.62
CA ILE A 138 13.67 -11.96 -19.72
C ILE A 138 13.28 -10.59 -19.13
N SER A 139 14.25 -9.70 -18.86
CA SER A 139 13.94 -8.34 -18.38
C SER A 139 13.02 -7.57 -19.33
N VAL A 140 13.13 -7.78 -20.65
CA VAL A 140 12.26 -7.12 -21.63
C VAL A 140 10.82 -7.61 -21.51
N TRP A 141 10.59 -8.88 -21.19
CA TRP A 141 9.24 -9.43 -20.97
C TRP A 141 8.58 -8.73 -19.79
N PHE A 142 9.31 -8.65 -18.67
CA PHE A 142 8.87 -7.95 -17.49
C PHE A 142 8.58 -6.47 -17.76
N PHE A 143 9.45 -5.76 -18.47
CA PHE A 143 9.25 -4.34 -18.78
C PHE A 143 8.04 -4.08 -19.68
N VAL A 144 7.87 -4.87 -20.75
CA VAL A 144 6.74 -4.71 -21.68
C VAL A 144 5.42 -5.03 -20.96
N ALA A 145 5.37 -6.14 -20.21
CA ALA A 145 4.16 -6.51 -19.48
C ALA A 145 3.81 -5.47 -18.40
N ALA A 146 4.81 -4.99 -17.65
CA ALA A 146 4.61 -4.02 -16.59
C ALA A 146 3.95 -2.71 -17.08
N VAL A 147 4.40 -2.13 -18.20
CA VAL A 147 3.81 -0.88 -18.70
C VAL A 147 2.36 -1.06 -19.19
N TRP A 148 2.04 -2.23 -19.74
CA TRP A 148 0.66 -2.57 -20.12
C TRP A 148 -0.23 -2.75 -18.89
N TRP A 149 0.23 -3.52 -17.90
CA TRP A 149 -0.51 -3.71 -16.65
C TRP A 149 -0.69 -2.41 -15.89
N LEU A 150 0.32 -1.53 -15.85
CA LEU A 150 0.19 -0.20 -15.28
C LEU A 150 -0.90 0.60 -15.98
N LEU A 151 -0.87 0.69 -17.32
CA LEU A 151 -1.85 1.45 -18.08
C LEU A 151 -3.28 0.96 -17.80
N PHE A 152 -3.52 -0.35 -17.90
CA PHE A 152 -4.85 -0.91 -17.69
C PHE A 152 -5.32 -0.73 -16.24
N SER A 153 -4.46 -1.03 -15.27
CA SER A 153 -4.80 -0.90 -13.85
C SER A 153 -5.10 0.56 -13.50
N TYR A 154 -4.30 1.50 -14.00
CA TYR A 154 -4.54 2.92 -13.77
C TYR A 154 -5.87 3.37 -14.38
N VAL A 155 -6.18 2.97 -15.62
CA VAL A 155 -7.46 3.31 -16.26
C VAL A 155 -8.65 2.72 -15.49
N ILE A 156 -8.55 1.47 -15.04
CA ILE A 156 -9.63 0.83 -14.27
C ILE A 156 -9.86 1.56 -12.93
N GLY A 157 -8.79 1.90 -12.21
CA GLY A 157 -8.89 2.56 -10.90
C GLY A 157 -9.34 4.03 -10.97
N SER A 158 -8.95 4.76 -12.03
CA SER A 158 -9.23 6.20 -12.16
C SER A 158 -10.49 6.54 -12.98
N LEU A 159 -10.94 5.65 -13.87
CA LEU A 159 -12.07 5.88 -14.79
C LEU A 159 -13.18 4.83 -14.64
N SER A 160 -13.39 4.29 -13.45
CA SER A 160 -14.44 3.31 -13.20
C SER A 160 -15.83 3.98 -13.22
N GLY A 161 -16.72 3.46 -14.08
CA GLY A 161 -18.14 3.82 -14.11
C GLY A 161 -19.01 3.02 -13.13
N PHE A 162 -18.38 2.21 -12.29
CA PHE A 162 -19.03 1.35 -11.30
C PHE A 162 -19.48 2.15 -10.07
N ARG A 163 -20.30 1.54 -9.21
CA ARG A 163 -20.74 2.10 -7.92
C ARG A 163 -20.69 1.04 -6.82
N GLY A 164 -20.77 1.47 -5.57
CA GLY A 164 -20.82 0.58 -4.41
C GLY A 164 -19.71 -0.46 -4.39
N THR A 165 -20.07 -1.71 -4.08
CA THR A 165 -19.13 -2.83 -3.99
C THR A 165 -18.41 -3.13 -5.31
N ASP A 166 -19.07 -2.94 -6.45
CA ASP A 166 -18.45 -3.18 -7.76
C ASP A 166 -17.30 -2.19 -8.04
N LEU A 167 -17.50 -0.92 -7.65
CA LEU A 167 -16.46 0.10 -7.72
C LEU A 167 -15.29 -0.25 -6.81
N GLU A 168 -15.56 -0.62 -5.56
CA GLU A 168 -14.50 -1.02 -4.64
C GLU A 168 -13.75 -2.24 -5.16
N LEU A 169 -14.43 -3.25 -5.71
CA LEU A 169 -13.80 -4.42 -6.29
C LEU A 169 -12.89 -4.07 -7.46
N ALA A 170 -13.35 -3.23 -8.39
CA ALA A 170 -12.54 -2.72 -9.49
C ALA A 170 -11.31 -1.96 -8.98
N ASN A 171 -11.49 -1.13 -7.95
CA ASN A 171 -10.40 -0.37 -7.34
C ASN A 171 -9.37 -1.27 -6.66
N ARG A 172 -9.78 -2.33 -5.95
CA ARG A 172 -8.83 -3.27 -5.31
C ARG A 172 -8.09 -4.14 -6.33
N PHE A 173 -8.75 -4.49 -7.42
CA PHE A 173 -8.10 -5.14 -8.56
C PHE A 173 -7.06 -4.21 -9.19
N ALA A 174 -7.40 -2.94 -9.40
CA ALA A 174 -6.49 -1.92 -9.94
C ALA A 174 -5.31 -1.64 -8.99
N GLU A 175 -5.54 -1.54 -7.67
CA GLU A 175 -4.51 -1.40 -6.65
C GLU A 175 -3.51 -2.56 -6.72
N ALA A 176 -4.00 -3.81 -6.75
CA ALA A 176 -3.16 -4.99 -6.91
C ALA A 176 -2.37 -4.96 -8.23
N GLY A 177 -3.00 -4.50 -9.31
CA GLY A 177 -2.33 -4.32 -10.60
C GLY A 177 -1.19 -3.31 -10.56
N VAL A 178 -1.38 -2.14 -9.93
CA VAL A 178 -0.33 -1.11 -9.80
C VAL A 178 0.78 -1.57 -8.85
N LEU A 179 0.46 -2.19 -7.72
CA LEU A 179 1.47 -2.61 -6.76
C LEU A 179 2.24 -3.85 -7.24
N PHE A 180 1.52 -4.87 -7.69
CA PHE A 180 2.11 -6.19 -7.94
C PHE A 180 2.38 -6.46 -9.42
N LEU A 181 1.59 -5.93 -10.34
CA LEU A 181 1.82 -6.09 -11.78
C LEU A 181 2.49 -4.88 -12.45
N TRP A 182 2.81 -3.82 -11.70
CA TRP A 182 3.68 -2.75 -12.20
C TRP A 182 5.00 -2.69 -11.44
N VAL A 183 4.97 -2.37 -10.14
CA VAL A 183 6.20 -2.11 -9.38
C VAL A 183 7.11 -3.35 -9.33
N ILE A 184 6.55 -4.52 -9.01
CA ILE A 184 7.32 -5.76 -8.90
C ILE A 184 7.94 -6.20 -10.24
N PRO A 185 7.19 -6.37 -11.34
CA PRO A 185 7.78 -6.80 -12.61
C PRO A 185 8.80 -5.80 -13.15
N ALA A 186 8.51 -4.49 -13.11
CA ALA A 186 9.47 -3.49 -13.56
C ALA A 186 10.75 -3.51 -12.70
N GLY A 187 10.62 -3.67 -11.38
CA GLY A 187 11.76 -3.84 -10.49
C GLY A 187 12.54 -5.14 -10.71
N LEU A 188 11.86 -6.28 -10.89
CA LEU A 188 12.47 -7.56 -11.23
C LEU A 188 13.22 -7.49 -12.56
N GLY A 189 12.68 -6.78 -13.56
CA GLY A 189 13.37 -6.55 -14.83
C GLY A 189 14.72 -5.85 -14.64
N ILE A 190 14.79 -4.89 -13.70
CA ILE A 190 16.06 -4.27 -13.29
C ILE A 190 16.97 -5.29 -12.59
N ALA A 191 16.45 -6.07 -11.63
CA ALA A 191 17.24 -7.06 -10.90
C ALA A 191 17.84 -8.14 -11.82
N TYR A 192 17.04 -8.68 -12.73
CA TYR A 192 17.46 -9.65 -13.74
C TYR A 192 18.54 -9.12 -14.69
N TYR A 193 18.59 -7.80 -14.91
CA TYR A 193 19.68 -7.20 -15.68
C TYR A 193 20.90 -6.90 -14.81
N LEU A 194 20.70 -6.25 -13.66
CA LEU A 194 21.77 -5.65 -12.88
C LEU A 194 22.59 -6.70 -12.14
N ILE A 195 21.93 -7.70 -11.53
CA ILE A 195 22.61 -8.70 -10.72
C ILE A 195 23.58 -9.53 -11.59
N PRO A 196 23.13 -10.23 -12.65
CA PRO A 196 24.03 -11.03 -13.49
C PRO A 196 25.14 -10.19 -14.13
N LYS A 197 24.80 -8.96 -14.56
CA LYS A 197 25.76 -8.06 -15.20
C LYS A 197 26.86 -7.58 -14.26
N LEU A 198 26.53 -7.28 -13.00
CA LEU A 198 27.51 -6.75 -12.04
C LEU A 198 28.28 -7.84 -11.30
N THR A 199 27.81 -9.08 -11.30
CA THR A 199 28.55 -10.20 -10.73
C THR A 199 29.25 -11.04 -11.79
N ASP A 200 29.24 -10.61 -13.06
CA ASP A 200 29.77 -11.33 -14.23
C ASP A 200 29.40 -12.82 -14.23
N SER A 201 28.14 -13.10 -13.84
CA SER A 201 27.65 -14.46 -13.62
C SER A 201 26.50 -14.74 -14.58
N PRO A 202 26.45 -15.93 -15.21
CA PRO A 202 25.29 -16.29 -16.02
C PRO A 202 24.05 -16.46 -15.14
N LEU A 203 22.87 -16.22 -15.73
CA LEU A 203 21.61 -16.48 -15.05
C LEU A 203 21.46 -18.00 -14.80
N TYR A 204 21.15 -18.39 -13.57
CA TYR A 204 21.07 -19.79 -13.15
C TYR A 204 20.09 -20.61 -13.99
N SER A 205 18.87 -20.10 -14.22
CA SER A 205 17.86 -20.82 -15.02
C SER A 205 16.90 -19.88 -15.73
N MET A 206 16.95 -19.89 -17.07
CA MET A 206 15.95 -19.21 -17.89
C MET A 206 14.54 -19.79 -17.68
N ARG A 207 14.42 -21.09 -17.42
CA ARG A 207 13.12 -21.74 -17.16
C ARG A 207 12.48 -21.22 -15.88
N LEU A 208 13.25 -21.02 -14.81
CA LEU A 208 12.73 -20.42 -13.57
C LEU A 208 12.28 -18.98 -13.80
N ALA A 209 13.00 -18.22 -14.62
CA ALA A 209 12.60 -16.86 -14.99
C ALA A 209 11.25 -16.85 -15.73
N VAL A 210 11.05 -17.77 -16.67
CA VAL A 210 9.78 -17.94 -17.41
C VAL A 210 8.64 -18.39 -16.50
N VAL A 211 8.89 -19.34 -15.58
CA VAL A 211 7.91 -19.76 -14.57
C VAL A 211 7.52 -18.59 -13.70
N SER A 212 8.49 -17.82 -13.21
CA SER A 212 8.24 -16.61 -12.41
C SER A 212 7.37 -15.62 -13.16
N PHE A 213 7.70 -15.33 -14.42
CA PHE A 213 6.92 -14.39 -15.23
C PHE A 213 5.45 -14.80 -15.42
N TRP A 214 5.19 -16.03 -15.91
CA TRP A 214 3.82 -16.43 -16.24
C TRP A 214 2.95 -16.72 -15.02
N THR A 215 3.52 -17.27 -13.96
CA THR A 215 2.76 -17.50 -12.72
C THR A 215 2.41 -16.19 -12.03
N MET A 216 3.31 -15.20 -12.03
CA MET A 216 3.03 -13.85 -11.56
C MET A 216 1.91 -13.19 -12.37
N ALA A 217 2.01 -13.24 -13.70
CA ALA A 217 1.00 -12.69 -14.62
C ALA A 217 -0.41 -13.22 -14.32
N GLY A 218 -0.54 -14.50 -14.00
CA GLY A 218 -1.82 -15.14 -13.72
C GLY A 218 -2.34 -14.97 -12.29
N THR A 219 -1.48 -14.65 -11.32
CA THR A 219 -1.85 -14.72 -9.89
C THR A 219 -1.93 -13.36 -9.20
N PHE A 220 -1.04 -12.42 -9.53
CA PHE A 220 -0.85 -11.21 -8.72
C PHE A 220 -2.03 -10.23 -8.75
N ALA A 221 -2.78 -10.16 -9.86
CA ALA A 221 -3.95 -9.28 -9.96
C ALA A 221 -5.08 -9.65 -8.98
N TRP A 222 -5.22 -10.95 -8.69
CA TRP A 222 -6.32 -11.47 -7.88
C TRP A 222 -6.13 -11.25 -6.39
N VAL A 223 -4.91 -10.95 -5.96
CA VAL A 223 -4.57 -10.76 -4.55
C VAL A 223 -5.32 -9.57 -3.94
N GLY A 224 -5.78 -8.60 -4.73
CA GLY A 224 -6.53 -7.43 -4.21
C GLY A 224 -7.83 -7.79 -3.48
N ALA A 225 -8.43 -8.94 -3.79
CA ALA A 225 -9.69 -9.39 -3.21
C ALA A 225 -9.64 -9.65 -1.69
N HIS A 226 -8.45 -9.79 -1.08
CA HIS A 226 -8.31 -9.96 0.37
C HIS A 226 -8.97 -8.85 1.20
N ASN A 227 -9.14 -7.65 0.63
CA ASN A 227 -9.80 -6.51 1.30
C ASN A 227 -11.28 -6.77 1.62
N PHE A 228 -11.89 -7.79 1.01
CA PHE A 228 -13.29 -8.15 1.22
C PHE A 228 -13.47 -9.44 2.00
N THR A 229 -12.41 -9.97 2.62
CA THR A 229 -12.54 -11.16 3.48
C THR A 229 -13.48 -10.86 4.64
N PHE A 230 -14.53 -11.66 4.78
CA PHE A 230 -15.69 -11.47 5.67
C PHE A 230 -16.45 -10.15 5.46
N GLY A 231 -16.28 -9.51 4.31
CA GLY A 231 -16.85 -8.21 3.98
C GLY A 231 -18.07 -8.27 3.06
N PRO A 232 -18.43 -7.15 2.41
CA PRO A 232 -19.64 -7.04 1.60
C PRO A 232 -19.56 -7.73 0.22
N ALA A 233 -18.41 -8.30 -0.15
CA ALA A 233 -18.28 -9.02 -1.42
C ALA A 233 -18.71 -10.49 -1.28
N ALA A 234 -18.95 -11.14 -2.41
CA ALA A 234 -19.39 -12.53 -2.41
C ALA A 234 -18.30 -13.52 -1.92
N ASP A 235 -18.69 -14.50 -1.11
CA ASP A 235 -17.78 -15.48 -0.48
C ASP A 235 -16.90 -16.27 -1.45
N TRP A 236 -17.36 -16.50 -2.68
CA TRP A 236 -16.56 -17.19 -3.71
C TRP A 236 -15.31 -16.40 -4.09
N LEU A 237 -15.36 -15.07 -4.00
CA LEU A 237 -14.23 -14.19 -4.29
C LEU A 237 -13.11 -14.37 -3.27
N GLU A 238 -13.45 -14.61 -2.00
CA GLU A 238 -12.46 -14.93 -0.97
C GLU A 238 -11.74 -16.25 -1.26
N THR A 239 -12.48 -17.27 -1.72
CA THR A 239 -11.89 -18.56 -2.08
C THR A 239 -10.92 -18.39 -3.24
N ILE A 240 -11.30 -17.60 -4.26
CA ILE A 240 -10.43 -17.24 -5.38
C ILE A 240 -9.16 -16.54 -4.87
N ASN A 241 -9.31 -15.55 -3.98
CA ASN A 241 -8.20 -14.83 -3.38
C ASN A 241 -7.20 -15.78 -2.70
N VAL A 242 -7.68 -16.72 -1.88
CA VAL A 242 -6.83 -17.73 -1.20
C VAL A 242 -6.05 -18.56 -2.23
N VAL A 243 -6.72 -19.09 -3.26
CA VAL A 243 -6.09 -19.93 -4.28
C VAL A 243 -5.00 -19.17 -5.03
N PHE A 244 -5.30 -17.94 -5.48
CA PHE A 244 -4.33 -17.14 -6.21
C PHE A 244 -3.20 -16.60 -5.32
N ALA A 245 -3.43 -16.36 -4.03
CA ALA A 245 -2.39 -16.01 -3.08
C ALA A 245 -1.38 -17.16 -2.85
N ILE A 246 -1.87 -18.41 -2.77
CA ILE A 246 -0.99 -19.60 -2.75
C ILE A 246 -0.20 -19.67 -4.07
N GLY A 247 -0.88 -19.47 -5.20
CA GLY A 247 -0.24 -19.40 -6.52
C GLY A 247 0.83 -18.31 -6.61
N ALA A 248 0.62 -17.15 -5.98
CA ALA A 248 1.53 -16.01 -5.93
C ALA A 248 2.83 -16.31 -5.18
N PHE A 249 2.90 -17.38 -4.39
CA PHE A 249 4.15 -17.85 -3.80
C PHE A 249 5.14 -18.40 -4.85
N VAL A 250 4.61 -19.08 -5.88
CA VAL A 250 5.41 -19.71 -6.95
C VAL A 250 6.32 -18.70 -7.67
N PRO A 251 5.81 -17.55 -8.19
CA PRO A 251 6.68 -16.60 -8.88
C PRO A 251 7.72 -15.96 -7.98
N VAL A 252 7.41 -15.76 -6.70
CA VAL A 252 8.36 -15.24 -5.71
C VAL A 252 9.47 -16.25 -5.51
N ALA A 253 9.15 -17.50 -5.17
CA ALA A 253 10.13 -18.56 -4.96
C ALA A 253 11.01 -18.80 -6.21
N ALA A 254 10.40 -18.82 -7.40
CA ALA A 254 11.13 -19.00 -8.66
C ALA A 254 12.10 -17.84 -8.94
N ALA A 255 11.69 -16.59 -8.71
CA ALA A 255 12.57 -15.43 -8.88
C ALA A 255 13.70 -15.41 -7.87
N LEU A 256 13.40 -15.66 -6.58
CA LEU A 256 14.39 -15.70 -5.52
C LEU A 256 15.44 -16.78 -5.78
N ALA A 257 15.00 -18.01 -6.07
CA ALA A 257 15.92 -19.10 -6.40
C ALA A 257 16.80 -18.72 -7.60
N ASN A 258 16.21 -18.17 -8.65
CA ASN A 258 16.96 -17.80 -9.84
C ASN A 258 17.99 -16.69 -9.56
N LEU A 259 17.59 -15.60 -8.91
CA LEU A 259 18.48 -14.45 -8.65
C LEU A 259 19.57 -14.81 -7.63
N LEU A 260 19.23 -15.47 -6.51
CA LEU A 260 20.19 -15.77 -5.45
C LEU A 260 21.21 -16.84 -5.86
N LEU A 261 20.82 -17.81 -6.69
CA LEU A 261 21.74 -18.82 -7.23
C LEU A 261 22.60 -18.29 -8.38
N SER A 262 22.26 -17.14 -8.96
CA SER A 262 23.04 -16.52 -10.05
C SER A 262 24.20 -15.65 -9.54
N ILE A 263 24.32 -15.41 -8.23
CA ILE A 263 25.20 -14.37 -7.68
C ILE A 263 26.59 -14.91 -7.34
N ASP A 264 27.63 -14.20 -7.79
CA ASP A 264 28.94 -14.25 -7.15
C ASP A 264 28.92 -13.43 -5.84
N TRP A 265 28.94 -14.13 -4.71
CA TRP A 265 28.86 -13.52 -3.39
C TRP A 265 30.10 -12.71 -3.00
N THR A 266 31.25 -12.95 -3.62
CA THR A 266 32.46 -12.16 -3.35
C THR A 266 32.34 -10.76 -3.96
N LEU A 267 31.90 -10.68 -5.22
CA LEU A 267 31.64 -9.42 -5.92
C LEU A 267 30.41 -8.70 -5.35
N ALA A 268 29.37 -9.45 -4.97
CA ALA A 268 28.18 -8.87 -4.36
C ALA A 268 28.50 -8.10 -3.07
N ARG A 269 29.43 -8.58 -2.25
CA ARG A 269 29.81 -7.90 -0.99
C ARG A 269 30.49 -6.55 -1.23
N GLN A 270 31.22 -6.43 -2.33
CA GLN A 270 32.00 -5.24 -2.66
C GLN A 270 31.20 -4.19 -3.45
N SER A 271 30.03 -4.57 -3.99
CA SER A 271 29.24 -3.70 -4.86
C SER A 271 27.97 -3.21 -4.16
N THR A 272 27.92 -1.92 -3.83
CA THR A 272 26.70 -1.29 -3.28
C THR A 272 25.47 -1.46 -4.18
N PRO A 273 25.54 -1.27 -5.51
CA PRO A 273 24.39 -1.54 -6.38
C PRO A 273 23.86 -2.97 -6.26
N VAL A 274 24.75 -3.98 -6.18
CA VAL A 274 24.33 -5.38 -6.03
C VAL A 274 23.68 -5.61 -4.67
N ARG A 275 24.22 -5.05 -3.58
CA ARG A 275 23.60 -5.16 -2.25
C ARG A 275 22.25 -4.47 -2.16
N LEU A 276 22.06 -3.31 -2.80
CA LEU A 276 20.75 -2.68 -2.92
C LEU A 276 19.76 -3.56 -3.72
N ALA A 277 20.22 -4.18 -4.81
CA ALA A 277 19.39 -5.08 -5.59
C ALA A 277 19.01 -6.36 -4.82
N LEU A 278 19.93 -6.87 -4.00
CA LEU A 278 19.70 -7.98 -3.07
C LEU A 278 18.71 -7.59 -1.97
N ALA A 279 18.84 -6.39 -1.40
CA ALA A 279 17.91 -5.88 -0.42
C ALA A 279 16.49 -5.77 -1.00
N GLY A 280 16.33 -5.20 -2.20
CA GLY A 280 15.04 -5.18 -2.90
C GLY A 280 14.46 -6.59 -3.13
N THR A 281 15.33 -7.55 -3.49
CA THR A 281 14.97 -8.96 -3.64
C THR A 281 14.52 -9.59 -2.31
N ALA A 282 15.15 -9.21 -1.19
CA ALA A 282 14.73 -9.67 0.14
C ALA A 282 13.35 -9.11 0.53
N PHE A 283 13.06 -7.84 0.26
CA PHE A 283 11.71 -7.29 0.46
C PHE A 283 10.66 -7.99 -0.43
N TYR A 284 11.02 -8.35 -1.66
CA TYR A 284 10.13 -9.16 -2.49
C TYR A 284 9.85 -10.55 -1.90
N ALA A 285 10.80 -11.14 -1.17
CA ALA A 285 10.53 -12.37 -0.40
C ALA A 285 9.52 -12.12 0.75
N LEU A 286 9.67 -11.01 1.48
CA LEU A 286 8.74 -10.62 2.54
C LEU A 286 7.32 -10.37 2.01
N LEU A 287 7.18 -9.95 0.76
CA LEU A 287 5.88 -9.75 0.13
C LEU A 287 5.06 -11.04 0.07
N ALA A 288 5.69 -12.21 -0.09
CA ALA A 288 4.96 -13.48 -0.05
C ALA A 288 4.27 -13.71 1.30
N VAL A 289 4.97 -13.43 2.41
CA VAL A 289 4.40 -13.54 3.76
C VAL A 289 3.28 -12.51 3.96
N GLN A 290 3.51 -11.27 3.53
CA GLN A 290 2.51 -10.21 3.56
C GLN A 290 1.21 -10.62 2.86
N ILE A 291 1.32 -11.19 1.65
CA ILE A 291 0.18 -11.63 0.84
C ILE A 291 -0.55 -12.80 1.51
N LEU A 292 0.18 -13.82 1.96
CA LEU A 292 -0.43 -15.00 2.59
C LEU A 292 -1.15 -14.65 3.90
N GLY A 293 -0.56 -13.78 4.72
CA GLY A 293 -1.16 -13.31 5.96
C GLY A 293 -2.49 -12.58 5.73
N LEU A 294 -2.57 -11.74 4.68
CA LEU A 294 -3.81 -11.05 4.33
C LEU A 294 -4.84 -11.96 3.66
N ALA A 295 -4.39 -12.95 2.87
CA ALA A 295 -5.26 -13.73 2.01
C ALA A 295 -5.97 -14.90 2.72
N PHE A 296 -5.31 -15.57 3.67
CA PHE A 296 -5.93 -16.68 4.39
C PHE A 296 -7.00 -16.17 5.35
N ARG A 297 -8.22 -16.71 5.22
CA ARG A 297 -9.37 -16.33 6.07
C ARG A 297 -9.03 -16.30 7.56
N SER A 298 -8.39 -17.36 8.07
CA SER A 298 -8.00 -17.48 9.48
C SER A 298 -7.01 -16.41 9.93
N SER A 299 -6.11 -15.99 9.05
CA SER A 299 -5.12 -14.96 9.33
C SER A 299 -5.73 -13.56 9.22
N SER A 300 -6.61 -13.37 8.23
CA SER A 300 -7.26 -12.12 7.90
C SER A 300 -8.16 -11.60 9.04
N THR A 301 -8.78 -12.49 9.83
CA THR A 301 -9.52 -12.10 11.04
C THR A 301 -8.64 -11.29 12.02
N VAL A 302 -7.34 -11.58 12.06
CA VAL A 302 -6.37 -10.91 12.92
C VAL A 302 -5.70 -9.75 12.21
N VAL A 303 -5.17 -9.94 11.00
CA VAL A 303 -4.25 -8.95 10.40
C VAL A 303 -4.92 -7.91 9.49
N GLN A 304 -6.10 -8.20 8.94
CA GLN A 304 -6.77 -7.24 8.05
C GLN A 304 -7.27 -6.03 8.85
N PHE A 305 -7.18 -4.85 8.23
CA PHE A 305 -7.47 -3.54 8.83
C PHE A 305 -6.53 -3.08 9.95
N THR A 306 -5.52 -3.86 10.31
CA THR A 306 -4.48 -3.42 11.25
C THR A 306 -3.29 -2.81 10.50
N THR A 307 -2.27 -2.35 11.23
CA THR A 307 -1.00 -1.86 10.65
C THR A 307 -0.29 -2.87 9.76
N TRP A 308 -0.64 -4.17 9.86
CA TRP A 308 -0.16 -5.19 8.93
C TRP A 308 -0.48 -4.83 7.47
N THR A 309 -1.67 -4.27 7.22
CA THR A 309 -2.15 -3.93 5.87
C THR A 309 -1.25 -2.88 5.19
N GLU A 310 -0.71 -1.92 5.95
CA GLU A 310 0.25 -0.93 5.45
C GLU A 310 1.57 -1.55 4.97
N GLY A 311 1.94 -2.70 5.54
CA GLY A 311 3.14 -3.45 5.16
C GLY A 311 3.21 -3.73 3.66
N THR A 312 2.06 -3.93 3.00
CA THR A 312 1.98 -4.13 1.54
C THR A 312 2.61 -2.98 0.76
N PHE A 313 2.27 -1.73 1.09
CA PHE A 313 2.80 -0.55 0.41
C PHE A 313 4.29 -0.37 0.74
N VAL A 314 4.66 -0.51 2.02
CA VAL A 314 6.06 -0.37 2.48
C VAL A 314 6.96 -1.40 1.80
N ILE A 315 6.60 -2.68 1.84
CA ILE A 315 7.40 -3.76 1.25
C ILE A 315 7.52 -3.61 -0.26
N THR A 316 6.43 -3.26 -0.94
CA THR A 316 6.39 -3.21 -2.41
C THR A 316 7.04 -1.94 -2.96
N VAL A 317 6.62 -0.77 -2.48
CA VAL A 317 6.99 0.53 -3.05
C VAL A 317 8.31 1.02 -2.46
N LEU A 318 8.44 1.05 -1.13
CA LEU A 318 9.63 1.57 -0.45
C LEU A 318 10.75 0.52 -0.35
N GLY A 319 10.37 -0.76 -0.21
CA GLY A 319 11.27 -1.90 -0.21
C GLY A 319 11.68 -2.27 -1.63
N ALA A 320 11.02 -3.28 -2.20
CA ALA A 320 11.42 -3.90 -3.46
C ALA A 320 11.61 -2.88 -4.60
N GLY A 321 10.56 -2.11 -4.94
CA GLY A 321 10.58 -1.17 -6.07
C GLY A 321 11.63 -0.07 -5.93
N SER A 322 11.67 0.63 -4.79
CA SER A 322 12.63 1.71 -4.56
C SER A 322 14.06 1.20 -4.45
N LEU A 323 14.32 0.08 -3.77
CA LEU A 323 15.68 -0.45 -3.62
C LEU A 323 16.24 -0.97 -4.95
N TRP A 324 15.43 -1.60 -5.81
CA TRP A 324 15.86 -1.98 -7.16
C TRP A 324 16.13 -0.75 -8.05
N LEU A 325 15.27 0.28 -7.98
CA LEU A 325 15.50 1.52 -8.70
C LEU A 325 16.77 2.26 -8.20
N MET A 326 16.96 2.33 -6.88
CA MET A 326 18.15 2.89 -6.25
C MET A 326 19.40 2.10 -6.61
N ALA A 327 19.31 0.77 -6.73
CA ALA A 327 20.42 -0.07 -7.18
C ALA A 327 20.89 0.34 -8.57
N LEU A 328 19.96 0.47 -9.53
CA LEU A 328 20.30 0.94 -10.88
C LEU A 328 20.88 2.36 -10.85
N LEU A 329 20.23 3.31 -10.19
CA LEU A 329 20.70 4.69 -10.15
C LEU A 329 22.06 4.82 -9.45
N SER A 330 22.32 4.01 -8.43
CA SER A 330 23.62 3.92 -7.76
C SER A 330 24.69 3.34 -8.67
N HIS A 331 24.35 2.38 -9.54
CA HIS A 331 25.29 1.89 -10.54
C HIS A 331 25.65 2.97 -11.57
N LEU A 332 24.70 3.85 -11.92
CA LEU A 332 24.89 4.90 -12.92
C LEU A 332 25.58 6.17 -12.38
N ARG A 333 25.47 6.46 -11.08
CA ARG A 333 25.91 7.74 -10.51
C ARG A 333 26.51 7.67 -9.09
N GLY A 334 26.58 6.48 -8.50
CA GLY A 334 27.05 6.27 -7.13
C GLY A 334 26.07 6.80 -6.07
N GLY A 335 26.56 6.94 -4.83
CA GLY A 335 25.77 7.50 -3.72
C GLY A 335 24.85 6.53 -2.98
N GLY A 336 24.78 5.27 -3.41
CA GLY A 336 23.93 4.26 -2.80
C GLY A 336 24.34 3.83 -1.40
N ALA A 337 25.61 4.00 -0.99
CA ALA A 337 26.14 3.35 0.20
C ALA A 337 25.53 3.92 1.49
N VAL A 338 25.55 5.25 1.63
CA VAL A 338 24.93 5.95 2.76
C VAL A 338 23.41 5.71 2.78
N ALA A 339 22.78 5.81 1.62
CA ALA A 339 21.34 5.56 1.50
C ALA A 339 20.99 4.14 1.98
N MET A 340 21.68 3.12 1.47
CA MET A 340 21.49 1.72 1.86
C MET A 340 21.66 1.49 3.37
N ARG A 341 22.74 2.02 3.98
CA ARG A 341 23.04 1.85 5.42
C ARG A 341 21.96 2.41 6.33
N LEU A 342 21.19 3.39 5.86
CA LEU A 342 20.10 3.99 6.61
C LEU A 342 18.74 3.39 6.24
N THR A 343 18.44 3.30 4.94
CA THR A 343 17.11 2.92 4.46
C THR A 343 16.82 1.45 4.67
N VAL A 344 17.78 0.54 4.46
CA VAL A 344 17.51 -0.90 4.57
C VAL A 344 17.19 -1.31 6.02
N PRO A 345 17.99 -0.94 7.04
CA PRO A 345 17.62 -1.20 8.42
C PRO A 345 16.34 -0.48 8.85
N GLY A 346 16.15 0.78 8.42
CA GLY A 346 14.93 1.53 8.70
C GLY A 346 13.68 0.86 8.15
N LEU A 347 13.71 0.39 6.90
CA LEU A 347 12.60 -0.35 6.29
C LEU A 347 12.36 -1.70 6.96
N GLY A 348 13.43 -2.41 7.34
CA GLY A 348 13.31 -3.68 8.09
C GLY A 348 12.62 -3.48 9.44
N LEU A 349 13.04 -2.44 10.18
CA LEU A 349 12.42 -2.06 11.45
C LEU A 349 10.96 -1.62 11.27
N LEU A 350 10.66 -0.86 10.21
CA LEU A 350 9.30 -0.45 9.89
C LEU A 350 8.40 -1.66 9.58
N VAL A 351 8.85 -2.61 8.76
CA VAL A 351 8.07 -3.82 8.47
C VAL A 351 7.84 -4.64 9.73
N ALA A 352 8.88 -4.86 10.54
CA ALA A 352 8.74 -5.62 11.79
C ALA A 352 7.73 -4.97 12.75
N THR A 353 7.77 -3.65 12.90
CA THR A 353 6.82 -2.93 13.77
C THR A 353 5.40 -2.94 13.24
N LEU A 354 5.20 -2.77 11.92
CA LEU A 354 3.87 -2.88 11.29
C LEU A 354 3.26 -4.27 11.45
N TRP A 355 4.07 -5.32 11.29
CA TRP A 355 3.64 -6.70 11.46
C TRP A 355 3.29 -7.04 12.90
N LEU A 356 4.19 -6.74 13.84
CA LEU A 356 3.97 -7.04 15.26
C LEU A 356 2.83 -6.19 15.86
N GLY A 357 2.78 -4.90 15.54
CA GLY A 357 1.67 -4.03 15.93
C GLY A 357 0.35 -4.50 15.32
N GLY A 358 0.38 -5.01 14.09
CA GLY A 358 -0.81 -5.52 13.42
C GLY A 358 -1.36 -6.78 14.09
N LEU A 359 -0.49 -7.72 14.44
CA LEU A 359 -0.86 -8.90 15.22
C LEU A 359 -1.42 -8.52 16.58
N LEU A 360 -0.75 -7.60 17.29
CA LEU A 360 -1.19 -7.14 18.61
C LEU A 360 -2.57 -6.51 18.56
N ALA A 361 -2.83 -5.62 17.59
CA ALA A 361 -4.14 -5.02 17.40
C ALA A 361 -5.22 -6.07 17.12
N GLY A 362 -4.96 -6.99 16.19
CA GLY A 362 -5.92 -8.04 15.82
C GLY A 362 -6.29 -8.98 16.96
N PHE A 363 -5.30 -9.42 17.75
CA PHE A 363 -5.55 -10.27 18.91
C PHE A 363 -6.29 -9.50 20.01
N THR A 364 -5.96 -8.24 20.25
CA THR A 364 -6.66 -7.39 21.22
C THR A 364 -8.13 -7.17 20.81
N TRP A 365 -8.39 -6.90 19.53
CA TRP A 365 -9.76 -6.77 19.02
C TRP A 365 -10.56 -8.06 19.13
N SER A 366 -9.93 -9.21 18.95
CA SER A 366 -10.60 -10.51 19.11
C SER A 366 -10.84 -10.86 20.58
N ALA A 367 -9.96 -10.42 21.48
CA ALA A 367 -10.02 -10.74 22.91
C ALA A 367 -11.22 -10.09 23.61
N GLY A 368 -11.52 -8.81 23.33
CA GLY A 368 -12.58 -8.06 24.01
C GLY A 368 -13.96 -8.73 23.91
N PRO A 369 -14.47 -9.02 22.70
CA PRO A 369 -15.74 -9.72 22.54
C PRO A 369 -15.74 -11.15 23.09
N ARG A 370 -14.60 -11.87 23.03
CA ARG A 370 -14.47 -13.23 23.60
C ARG A 370 -14.59 -13.24 25.13
N SER A 371 -13.99 -12.26 25.79
CA SER A 371 -14.06 -12.13 27.25
C SER A 371 -15.30 -11.37 27.72
N GLN A 372 -16.05 -10.75 26.81
CA GLN A 372 -17.16 -9.83 27.10
C GLN A 372 -16.74 -8.58 27.89
N ASP A 373 -15.43 -8.26 27.92
CA ASP A 373 -14.92 -7.13 28.70
C ASP A 373 -15.10 -5.79 27.99
N PHE A 374 -14.98 -5.76 26.65
CA PHE A 374 -15.08 -4.54 25.85
C PHE A 374 -15.41 -4.81 24.37
N VAL A 375 -15.82 -3.75 23.69
CA VAL A 375 -16.10 -3.68 22.25
C VAL A 375 -15.12 -2.74 21.56
N ASN A 376 -14.84 -2.95 20.28
CA ASN A 376 -13.77 -2.25 19.56
C ASN A 376 -14.15 -0.83 19.07
N TYR A 377 -14.87 -0.08 19.91
CA TYR A 377 -15.16 1.34 19.74
C TYR A 377 -15.20 2.05 21.10
N GLY A 378 -15.17 3.38 21.09
CA GLY A 378 -15.22 4.19 22.32
C GLY A 378 -14.07 3.85 23.27
N GLU A 379 -14.36 3.72 24.57
CA GLU A 379 -13.35 3.40 25.60
C GLU A 379 -12.66 2.04 25.37
N GLY A 380 -13.33 1.06 24.75
CA GLY A 380 -12.71 -0.23 24.48
C GLY A 380 -11.56 -0.15 23.46
N PHE A 381 -11.58 0.86 22.58
CA PHE A 381 -10.51 1.07 21.60
C PHE A 381 -9.18 1.52 22.25
N ILE A 382 -9.21 2.05 23.49
CA ILE A 382 -8.02 2.38 24.31
C ILE A 382 -7.09 1.18 24.45
N ASN A 383 -7.67 0.00 24.64
CA ASN A 383 -6.90 -1.22 24.87
C ASN A 383 -5.96 -1.51 23.70
N THR A 384 -6.33 -1.09 22.49
CA THR A 384 -5.47 -1.23 21.32
C THR A 384 -4.53 -0.04 21.18
N THR A 385 -5.04 1.19 21.21
CA THR A 385 -4.22 2.39 20.97
C THR A 385 -3.11 2.55 22.01
N GLY A 386 -3.40 2.28 23.29
CA GLY A 386 -2.41 2.31 24.37
C GLY A 386 -1.30 1.28 24.20
N GLN A 387 -1.61 0.08 23.67
CA GLN A 387 -0.63 -0.96 23.40
C GLN A 387 0.23 -0.65 22.17
N LEU A 388 -0.34 0.03 21.16
CA LEU A 388 0.35 0.41 19.93
C LEU A 388 1.32 1.58 20.11
N ALA A 389 1.16 2.41 21.14
CA ALA A 389 2.01 3.58 21.39
C ALA A 389 3.53 3.26 21.38
N GLY A 390 3.92 2.11 21.92
CA GLY A 390 5.32 1.66 21.89
C GLY A 390 5.81 1.31 20.48
N PHE A 391 4.95 0.72 19.65
CA PHE A 391 5.26 0.43 18.25
C PHE A 391 5.35 1.70 17.43
N ASP A 392 4.46 2.66 17.65
CA ASP A 392 4.48 3.96 16.95
C ASP A 392 5.76 4.75 17.26
N ALA A 393 6.25 4.70 18.50
CA ALA A 393 7.54 5.28 18.86
C ALA A 393 8.72 4.65 18.09
N VAL A 394 8.70 3.33 17.87
CA VAL A 394 9.73 2.65 17.07
C VAL A 394 9.56 2.94 15.58
N ARG A 395 8.32 3.05 15.09
CA ARG A 395 8.03 3.45 13.69
C ARG A 395 8.61 4.84 13.40
N TRP A 396 8.54 5.77 14.36
CA TRP A 396 9.18 7.08 14.22
C TRP A 396 10.71 6.96 14.01
N ILE A 397 11.41 6.14 14.81
CA ILE A 397 12.85 5.91 14.65
C ILE A 397 13.16 5.30 13.28
N ALA A 398 12.37 4.31 12.87
CA ALA A 398 12.49 3.70 11.55
C ALA A 398 12.35 4.74 10.43
N TRP A 399 11.36 5.63 10.55
CA TRP A 399 11.13 6.71 9.59
C TRP A 399 12.22 7.77 9.57
N VAL A 400 12.88 8.08 10.69
CA VAL A 400 14.06 8.97 10.69
C VAL A 400 15.17 8.36 9.82
N LEU A 401 15.47 7.08 9.98
CA LEU A 401 16.48 6.40 9.17
C LEU A 401 16.10 6.39 7.69
N ILE A 402 14.85 6.04 7.37
CA ILE A 402 14.33 6.03 6.00
C ILE A 402 14.40 7.43 5.39
N ALA A 403 13.91 8.45 6.09
CA ALA A 403 13.82 9.81 5.60
C ALA A 403 15.20 10.40 5.34
N VAL A 404 16.14 10.26 6.29
CA VAL A 404 17.51 10.73 6.10
C VAL A 404 18.17 10.02 4.92
N GLY A 405 18.02 8.69 4.81
CA GLY A 405 18.62 7.93 3.71
C GLY A 405 18.03 8.24 2.34
N PHE A 406 16.70 8.37 2.23
CA PHE A 406 16.00 8.75 0.99
C PHE A 406 16.27 10.19 0.58
N VAL A 407 16.26 11.14 1.52
CA VAL A 407 16.60 12.55 1.25
C VAL A 407 18.06 12.66 0.82
N TRP A 408 18.99 11.97 1.50
CA TRP A 408 20.39 11.92 1.09
C TRP A 408 20.54 11.41 -0.34
N PHE A 409 19.89 10.28 -0.67
CA PHE A 409 19.91 9.73 -2.01
C PHE A 409 19.33 10.70 -3.05
N ALA A 410 18.20 11.34 -2.73
CA ALA A 410 17.56 12.32 -3.58
C ALA A 410 18.48 13.52 -3.86
N VAL A 411 19.09 14.10 -2.83
CA VAL A 411 20.06 15.20 -2.96
C VAL A 411 21.25 14.77 -3.81
N ARG A 412 21.79 13.57 -3.59
CA ARG A 412 22.88 13.03 -4.41
C ARG A 412 22.49 12.87 -5.89
N MET A 413 21.24 12.51 -6.17
CA MET A 413 20.71 12.44 -7.54
C MET A 413 20.33 13.81 -8.12
N LEU A 414 20.29 14.88 -7.34
CA LEU A 414 20.04 16.24 -7.83
C LEU A 414 21.33 17.05 -7.98
N THR A 415 22.38 16.76 -7.21
CA THR A 415 23.68 17.44 -7.26
C THR A 415 24.40 17.23 -8.60
N PRO A 416 24.68 18.28 -9.40
CA PRO A 416 25.34 18.13 -10.69
C PRO A 416 26.64 17.33 -10.59
N GLY A 417 26.80 16.36 -11.48
CA GLY A 417 27.98 15.51 -11.52
C GLY A 417 27.94 14.57 -12.71
N PRO A 418 29.10 14.02 -13.13
CA PRO A 418 29.16 13.09 -14.25
C PRO A 418 28.38 11.80 -13.94
N TRP A 419 27.81 11.21 -14.98
CA TRP A 419 27.36 9.82 -14.95
C TRP A 419 28.62 8.94 -14.90
N GLN A 420 28.88 8.35 -13.73
CA GLN A 420 30.04 7.52 -13.45
C GLN A 420 29.54 6.10 -13.21
N PHE A 421 29.78 5.22 -14.16
CA PHE A 421 29.46 3.81 -14.00
C PHE A 421 30.34 3.23 -12.89
N SER A 422 29.73 2.60 -11.89
CA SER A 422 30.50 1.90 -10.86
C SER A 422 31.23 0.70 -11.49
N GLU A 423 32.56 0.71 -11.49
CA GLU A 423 33.35 -0.48 -11.82
C GLU A 423 33.21 -1.52 -10.70
N VAL A 424 33.05 -2.78 -11.08
CA VAL A 424 32.93 -3.91 -10.15
C VAL A 424 34.33 -4.29 -9.67
N GLY A 425 34.53 -4.42 -8.35
CA GLY A 425 35.81 -4.87 -7.77
C GLY A 425 36.68 -3.77 -7.16
N VAL A 426 36.23 -2.51 -7.14
CA VAL A 426 36.85 -1.43 -6.35
C VAL A 426 35.95 -1.16 -5.13
N PRO A 427 36.41 -1.43 -3.90
CA PRO A 427 35.68 -1.08 -2.70
C PRO A 427 35.35 0.41 -2.70
N SER A 428 34.10 0.76 -2.37
CA SER A 428 33.77 2.17 -2.19
C SER A 428 34.44 2.69 -0.91
N GLU A 429 34.96 3.92 -0.92
CA GLU A 429 35.70 4.48 0.22
C GLU A 429 34.88 4.37 1.53
N GLY A 430 35.45 3.68 2.53
CA GLY A 430 34.86 3.54 3.88
C GLY A 430 34.04 2.27 4.14
N GLU A 431 34.38 1.14 3.51
CA GLU A 431 33.72 -0.16 3.74
C GLU A 431 34.43 -1.08 4.74
N GLU A 432 33.66 -1.63 5.69
CA GLU A 432 34.07 -2.62 6.70
C GLU A 432 34.25 -4.03 6.12
N ASP A 433 34.92 -4.87 6.93
CA ASP A 433 35.39 -6.23 6.65
C ASP A 433 34.36 -7.13 5.92
N PRO A 434 34.72 -7.75 4.78
CA PRO A 434 33.87 -8.64 3.96
C PRO A 434 33.31 -9.91 4.65
N SER A 435 33.57 -10.14 5.94
CA SER A 435 33.27 -11.40 6.65
C SER A 435 31.82 -11.56 7.14
N GLU A 436 30.98 -10.52 7.06
CA GLU A 436 29.62 -10.55 7.64
C GLU A 436 28.53 -11.18 6.75
N LEU A 437 28.71 -11.24 5.43
CA LEU A 437 27.66 -11.66 4.47
C LEU A 437 27.90 -13.07 3.91
N ALA A 438 28.10 -14.08 4.77
CA ALA A 438 28.24 -15.47 4.32
C ALA A 438 26.89 -16.01 3.77
N PRO A 439 26.85 -16.73 2.63
CA PRO A 439 25.60 -17.15 1.99
C PRO A 439 24.75 -18.03 2.92
N GLU A 440 25.40 -18.88 3.71
CA GLU A 440 24.77 -19.70 4.75
C GLU A 440 24.08 -18.86 5.83
N LYS A 441 24.68 -17.74 6.28
CA LYS A 441 24.09 -16.86 7.30
C LYS A 441 22.88 -16.12 6.75
N VAL A 442 22.95 -15.67 5.49
CA VAL A 442 21.83 -15.00 4.80
C VAL A 442 20.67 -15.99 4.61
N ALA A 443 20.97 -17.22 4.18
CA ALA A 443 19.94 -18.26 4.01
C ALA A 443 19.29 -18.63 5.35
N VAL A 444 20.07 -18.83 6.42
CA VAL A 444 19.55 -19.11 7.76
C VAL A 444 18.68 -17.96 8.27
N ALA A 445 19.15 -16.71 8.14
CA ALA A 445 18.37 -15.53 8.54
C ALA A 445 17.06 -15.42 7.75
N ALA A 446 17.09 -15.64 6.43
CA ALA A 446 15.90 -15.62 5.60
C ALA A 446 14.89 -16.72 6.00
N VAL A 447 15.36 -17.95 6.21
CA VAL A 447 14.51 -19.06 6.66
C VAL A 447 13.93 -18.80 8.04
N LEU A 448 14.70 -18.24 8.97
CA LEU A 448 14.21 -17.90 10.30
C LEU A 448 13.17 -16.77 10.24
N ILE A 449 13.45 -15.68 9.52
CA ILE A 449 12.51 -14.54 9.41
C ILE A 449 11.21 -14.98 8.74
N ILE A 450 11.30 -15.67 7.59
CA ILE A 450 10.13 -16.14 6.85
C ILE A 450 9.40 -17.21 7.65
N GLY A 451 10.12 -18.13 8.28
CA GLY A 451 9.54 -19.21 9.10
C GLY A 451 8.83 -18.69 10.34
N ILE A 452 9.45 -17.76 11.08
CA ILE A 452 8.83 -17.10 12.24
C ILE A 452 7.61 -16.32 11.78
N ALA A 453 7.73 -15.51 10.73
CA ALA A 453 6.62 -14.71 10.24
C ALA A 453 5.46 -15.61 9.76
N PHE A 454 5.74 -16.69 9.03
CA PHE A 454 4.74 -17.67 8.64
C PHE A 454 4.09 -18.34 9.86
N LEU A 455 4.88 -18.74 10.85
CA LEU A 455 4.35 -19.35 12.07
C LEU A 455 3.41 -18.38 12.82
N THR A 456 3.83 -17.13 13.01
CA THR A 456 3.05 -16.15 13.78
C THR A 456 1.83 -15.62 13.04
N THR A 457 1.79 -15.71 11.72
CA THR A 457 0.77 -15.01 10.91
C THR A 457 -0.15 -15.96 10.16
N VAL A 458 0.31 -17.17 9.88
CA VAL A 458 -0.49 -18.22 9.25
C VAL A 458 -0.86 -19.27 10.28
N LEU A 459 0.13 -19.89 10.92
CA LEU A 459 -0.12 -21.07 11.76
C LEU A 459 -0.86 -20.71 13.06
N ILE A 460 -0.37 -19.71 13.81
CA ILE A 460 -1.01 -19.32 15.08
C ILE A 460 -2.45 -18.83 14.87
N PRO A 461 -2.75 -17.91 13.92
CA PRO A 461 -4.12 -17.52 13.65
C PRO A 461 -4.99 -18.66 13.14
N ALA A 462 -4.45 -19.60 12.34
CA ALA A 462 -5.19 -20.79 11.93
C ALA A 462 -5.64 -21.63 13.14
N LEU A 463 -4.74 -21.86 14.10
CA LEU A 463 -5.05 -22.58 15.34
C LEU A 463 -6.04 -21.82 16.24
N ASP A 464 -5.91 -20.50 16.37
CA ASP A 464 -6.83 -19.68 17.17
C ASP A 464 -8.22 -19.55 16.51
N SER A 465 -8.27 -19.50 15.18
CA SER A 465 -9.52 -19.38 14.43
C SER A 465 -10.39 -20.64 14.47
N SER A 466 -9.78 -21.82 14.68
CA SER A 466 -10.55 -23.08 14.80
C SER A 466 -11.38 -23.16 16.08
N ASP A 467 -11.10 -22.31 17.07
CA ASP A 467 -11.81 -22.24 18.35
C ASP A 467 -12.88 -21.13 18.40
N GLN A 468 -13.29 -20.56 17.25
CA GLN A 468 -14.34 -19.54 17.24
C GLN A 468 -15.73 -20.13 17.52
N GLU A 469 -16.32 -19.71 18.63
CA GLU A 469 -17.70 -19.98 19.04
C GLU A 469 -18.70 -19.51 17.98
N PRO A 470 -19.47 -20.41 17.33
CA PRO A 470 -20.47 -20.04 16.32
C PRO A 470 -21.55 -19.08 16.86
N SER A 471 -21.77 -19.09 18.17
CA SER A 471 -22.68 -18.21 18.90
C SER A 471 -22.29 -16.74 18.83
N LEU A 472 -20.98 -16.42 18.77
CA LEU A 472 -20.47 -15.05 18.66
C LEU A 472 -20.60 -14.48 17.24
N LEU A 473 -20.51 -15.34 16.22
CA LEU A 473 -20.76 -14.95 14.83
C LEU A 473 -22.25 -14.70 14.55
N ALA A 474 -23.14 -15.40 15.25
CA ALA A 474 -24.59 -15.19 15.15
C ALA A 474 -25.07 -13.85 15.73
N ILE A 475 -24.26 -13.14 16.52
CA ILE A 475 -24.58 -11.80 17.05
C ILE A 475 -24.35 -10.71 15.99
N SER A 476 -23.50 -10.96 14.99
CA SER A 476 -23.25 -10.03 13.89
C SER A 476 -24.12 -10.30 12.65
N THR A 477 -24.80 -11.46 12.60
CA THR A 477 -25.72 -11.78 11.50
C THR A 477 -26.99 -10.94 11.58
N ARG A 478 -27.24 -10.17 10.52
CA ARG A 478 -28.52 -9.49 10.28
C ARG A 478 -29.63 -10.55 10.19
N ASP A 479 -30.76 -10.34 10.87
CA ASP A 479 -31.92 -11.23 10.77
C ASP A 479 -32.61 -10.99 9.42
N TYR A 480 -32.26 -11.80 8.41
CA TYR A 480 -32.76 -11.65 7.04
C TYR A 480 -34.23 -12.06 6.89
N ASP A 481 -34.79 -12.81 7.84
CA ASP A 481 -36.19 -13.25 7.78
C ASP A 481 -37.17 -12.05 7.86
N ALA A 482 -36.75 -10.92 8.46
CA ALA A 482 -37.53 -9.68 8.50
C ALA A 482 -37.62 -8.96 7.13
N PHE A 483 -36.72 -9.21 6.18
CA PHE A 483 -36.71 -8.61 4.84
C PHE A 483 -37.41 -9.48 3.78
N ALA A 484 -37.53 -10.79 4.02
CA ALA A 484 -38.22 -11.73 3.13
C ALA A 484 -39.73 -11.45 3.00
N ASP A 485 -40.31 -10.65 3.91
CA ASP A 485 -41.72 -10.25 3.91
C ASP A 485 -42.09 -9.18 2.86
N GLY A 486 -41.19 -8.85 1.94
CA GLY A 486 -41.51 -8.01 0.77
C GLY A 486 -41.84 -6.56 1.12
N GLN A 487 -41.43 -6.08 2.30
CA GLN A 487 -41.51 -4.66 2.63
C GLN A 487 -40.51 -3.90 1.76
N ALA A 488 -40.98 -2.85 1.10
CA ALA A 488 -40.12 -1.99 0.29
C ALA A 488 -38.96 -1.47 1.15
N THR A 489 -37.73 -1.60 0.64
CA THR A 489 -36.57 -0.91 1.22
C THR A 489 -36.91 0.58 1.33
N PRO A 490 -36.86 1.19 2.53
CA PRO A 490 -37.06 2.63 2.65
C PRO A 490 -36.11 3.37 1.70
N GLN A 491 -36.58 4.40 1.00
CA GLN A 491 -35.66 5.22 0.21
C GLN A 491 -34.67 5.89 1.17
N ALA A 492 -33.40 6.01 0.79
CA ALA A 492 -32.37 6.61 1.65
C ALA A 492 -32.76 8.01 2.16
N SER A 493 -33.51 8.78 1.37
CA SER A 493 -34.06 10.08 1.78
C SER A 493 -35.10 9.98 2.90
N ASP A 494 -35.92 8.93 2.91
CA ASP A 494 -36.95 8.71 3.92
C ASP A 494 -36.30 8.31 5.26
N THR A 495 -35.21 7.53 5.21
CA THR A 495 -34.41 7.18 6.39
C THR A 495 -33.71 8.41 6.98
N LEU A 496 -33.08 9.24 6.15
CA LEU A 496 -32.44 10.47 6.62
C LEU A 496 -33.45 11.46 7.22
N ALA A 497 -34.62 11.60 6.60
CA ALA A 497 -35.69 12.45 7.11
C ALA A 497 -36.23 11.94 8.46
N GLN A 498 -36.32 10.62 8.66
CA GLN A 498 -36.68 10.02 9.95
C GLN A 498 -35.65 10.31 11.05
N LEU A 499 -34.38 10.44 10.68
CA LEU A 499 -33.29 10.85 11.57
C LEU A 499 -33.19 12.37 11.74
N GLY A 500 -34.05 13.16 11.08
CA GLY A 500 -34.00 14.62 11.10
C GLY A 500 -32.78 15.20 10.37
N LEU A 501 -32.18 14.45 9.46
CA LEU A 501 -30.98 14.83 8.69
C LEU A 501 -31.37 15.33 7.30
N ASP A 502 -30.66 16.35 6.82
CA ASP A 502 -30.84 16.88 5.47
C ASP A 502 -29.90 16.17 4.50
N ALA A 503 -30.45 15.61 3.41
CA ALA A 503 -29.70 14.82 2.45
C ALA A 503 -28.61 15.63 1.73
N ALA A 504 -28.86 16.93 1.48
CA ALA A 504 -27.85 17.80 0.87
C ALA A 504 -26.69 18.07 1.83
N ARG A 505 -26.98 18.37 3.11
CA ARG A 505 -25.95 18.50 4.14
C ARG A 505 -25.15 17.23 4.39
N VAL A 506 -25.78 16.05 4.36
CA VAL A 506 -25.07 14.77 4.46
C VAL A 506 -24.12 14.56 3.28
N ALA A 507 -24.53 14.94 2.06
CA ALA A 507 -23.66 14.88 0.88
C ALA A 507 -22.47 15.86 1.00
N GLU A 508 -22.71 17.09 1.45
CA GLU A 508 -21.64 18.07 1.74
C GLU A 508 -20.66 17.51 2.78
N GLY A 509 -21.18 16.92 3.88
CA GLY A 509 -20.36 16.32 4.91
C GLY A 509 -19.52 15.14 4.43
N ARG A 510 -20.06 14.35 3.50
CA ARG A 510 -19.33 13.27 2.85
C ARG A 510 -18.19 13.79 1.98
N ASP A 511 -18.39 14.91 1.29
CA ASP A 511 -17.33 15.56 0.51
C ASP A 511 -16.22 16.11 1.42
N VAL A 512 -16.57 16.65 2.60
CA VAL A 512 -15.59 17.03 3.63
C VAL A 512 -14.84 15.80 4.15
N TYR A 513 -15.53 14.70 4.43
CA TYR A 513 -14.92 13.43 4.88
C TYR A 513 -13.87 12.91 3.87
N ILE A 514 -14.17 13.03 2.57
CA ILE A 514 -13.23 12.72 1.49
C ILE A 514 -12.07 13.72 1.47
N ALA A 515 -12.37 15.02 1.46
CA ALA A 515 -11.37 16.09 1.36
C ALA A 515 -10.34 16.05 2.50
N GLU A 516 -10.78 15.68 3.69
CA GLU A 516 -9.95 15.52 4.90
C GLU A 516 -9.31 14.13 5.01
N GLY A 517 -9.63 13.19 4.12
CA GLY A 517 -9.01 11.87 4.08
C GLY A 517 -9.35 10.99 5.28
N CYS A 518 -10.54 11.13 5.87
CA CYS A 518 -10.94 10.33 7.03
C CYS A 518 -10.95 8.81 6.74
N VAL A 519 -11.14 8.44 5.46
CA VAL A 519 -11.10 7.04 4.95
C VAL A 519 -9.74 6.35 5.13
N TYR A 520 -8.65 7.10 5.37
CA TYR A 520 -7.33 6.52 5.61
C TYR A 520 -7.10 6.11 7.07
N CYS A 521 -8.00 6.52 7.97
CA CYS A 521 -7.94 6.19 9.39
C CYS A 521 -9.08 5.28 9.84
N HIS A 522 -10.24 5.38 9.18
CA HIS A 522 -11.47 4.70 9.55
C HIS A 522 -11.95 3.78 8.43
N THR A 523 -12.40 2.58 8.81
CA THR A 523 -13.22 1.74 7.95
C THR A 523 -14.69 2.11 8.09
N GLN A 524 -15.46 1.80 7.05
CA GLN A 524 -16.93 1.76 7.08
C GLN A 524 -17.37 0.37 6.64
N GLN A 525 -16.78 -0.65 7.27
CA GLN A 525 -16.96 -2.05 6.90
C GLN A 525 -16.86 -2.93 8.16
N VAL A 526 -18.01 -3.36 8.66
CA VAL A 526 -18.14 -4.37 9.71
C VAL A 526 -18.12 -5.74 9.05
N ARG A 527 -17.19 -6.59 9.48
CA ARG A 527 -16.97 -7.93 8.96
C ARG A 527 -17.72 -8.97 9.78
N ALA A 528 -18.05 -10.09 9.13
CA ALA A 528 -18.58 -11.28 9.79
C ALA A 528 -17.48 -12.06 10.54
N ASN A 529 -16.87 -11.47 11.56
CA ASN A 529 -15.87 -12.13 12.41
C ASN A 529 -15.90 -11.62 13.87
N VAL A 530 -15.18 -12.33 14.75
CA VAL A 530 -15.14 -12.04 16.20
C VAL A 530 -14.60 -10.63 16.53
N ALA A 531 -13.61 -10.14 15.78
CA ALA A 531 -13.00 -8.83 16.03
C ALA A 531 -13.95 -7.65 15.76
N ASP A 532 -15.05 -7.89 15.05
CA ASP A 532 -16.00 -6.86 14.65
C ASP A 532 -17.34 -6.98 15.42
N VAL A 533 -17.45 -7.92 16.36
CA VAL A 533 -18.63 -8.09 17.23
C VAL A 533 -18.87 -6.83 18.07
N GLY A 534 -20.13 -6.40 18.10
CA GLY A 534 -20.56 -5.18 18.80
C GLY A 534 -20.39 -3.88 18.01
N LEU A 535 -19.80 -3.92 16.81
CA LEU A 535 -19.65 -2.73 15.96
C LEU A 535 -20.94 -2.33 15.23
N GLY A 536 -21.90 -3.25 15.12
CA GLY A 536 -23.16 -3.10 14.38
C GLY A 536 -23.46 -4.34 13.53
N ALA A 537 -24.38 -4.21 12.57
CA ALA A 537 -24.68 -5.29 11.63
C ALA A 537 -23.52 -5.48 10.64
N VAL A 538 -23.36 -6.68 10.08
CA VAL A 538 -22.38 -6.90 9.01
C VAL A 538 -22.71 -6.04 7.79
N THR A 539 -21.69 -5.39 7.24
CA THR A 539 -21.81 -4.59 6.01
C THR A 539 -21.99 -5.49 4.81
N THR A 540 -23.03 -5.24 4.03
CA THR A 540 -23.39 -5.97 2.81
C THR A 540 -23.20 -5.11 1.57
N SER A 541 -23.29 -5.73 0.39
CA SER A 541 -23.22 -4.98 -0.87
C SER A 541 -24.41 -4.03 -1.09
N GLU A 542 -25.56 -4.34 -0.50
CA GLU A 542 -26.77 -3.51 -0.57
C GLU A 542 -26.59 -2.19 0.18
N ASP A 543 -25.89 -2.19 1.32
CA ASP A 543 -25.67 -1.00 2.16
C ASP A 543 -24.88 0.10 1.41
N VAL A 544 -24.09 -0.27 0.41
CA VAL A 544 -23.24 0.65 -0.35
C VAL A 544 -23.60 0.75 -1.83
N VAL A 545 -24.67 0.11 -2.30
CA VAL A 545 -24.96 0.00 -3.75
C VAL A 545 -25.11 1.35 -4.46
N LEU A 546 -25.57 2.38 -3.75
CA LEU A 546 -25.79 3.73 -4.30
C LEU A 546 -24.62 4.70 -4.05
N THR A 547 -23.59 4.31 -3.31
CA THR A 547 -22.47 5.19 -2.96
C THR A 547 -21.36 5.18 -4.02
N SER A 548 -20.65 6.30 -4.15
CA SER A 548 -19.57 6.45 -5.14
C SER A 548 -18.54 7.50 -4.69
N PRO A 549 -17.34 7.12 -4.23
CA PRO A 549 -16.93 5.76 -3.84
C PRO A 549 -17.66 5.24 -2.59
N ALA A 550 -17.50 3.96 -2.24
CA ALA A 550 -18.18 3.39 -1.08
C ALA A 550 -17.51 3.73 0.26
N LEU A 551 -16.25 4.18 0.23
CA LEU A 551 -15.49 4.63 1.43
C LEU A 551 -15.33 3.55 2.51
N LEU A 552 -15.27 2.27 2.12
CA LEU A 552 -15.12 1.13 3.03
C LEU A 552 -13.84 1.17 3.89
N GLY A 553 -12.84 1.96 3.47
CA GLY A 553 -11.54 2.06 4.14
C GLY A 553 -10.66 0.84 3.90
N ARG A 554 -9.50 0.81 4.57
CA ARG A 554 -8.54 -0.33 4.52
C ARG A 554 -7.72 -0.52 5.79
N ILE A 555 -7.84 0.37 6.75
CA ILE A 555 -7.14 0.32 8.03
C ILE A 555 -7.96 1.04 9.10
N ARG A 556 -7.79 0.60 10.35
CA ARG A 556 -8.37 1.18 11.55
C ARG A 556 -7.25 1.72 12.43
N LEU A 557 -6.90 2.98 12.19
CA LEU A 557 -6.13 3.80 13.13
C LEU A 557 -7.07 4.47 14.14
N GLY A 558 -8.29 4.77 13.70
CA GLY A 558 -9.46 5.01 14.55
C GLY A 558 -10.48 3.86 14.43
N PRO A 559 -11.54 3.88 15.24
CA PRO A 559 -12.58 2.85 15.23
C PRO A 559 -13.37 2.84 13.91
N ASP A 560 -13.99 1.71 13.59
CA ASP A 560 -14.91 1.61 12.44
C ASP A 560 -16.12 2.55 12.60
N LEU A 561 -16.57 3.17 11.51
CA LEU A 561 -17.65 4.17 11.50
C LEU A 561 -18.95 3.71 10.83
N ALA A 562 -19.07 2.47 10.33
CA ALA A 562 -20.23 2.03 9.54
C ALA A 562 -21.58 2.24 10.25
N HIS A 563 -21.60 2.09 11.58
CA HIS A 563 -22.77 2.31 12.44
C HIS A 563 -22.49 3.36 13.52
N ALA A 564 -21.72 4.40 13.20
CA ALA A 564 -21.37 5.44 14.17
C ALA A 564 -22.61 6.17 14.72
N GLY A 565 -23.61 6.45 13.89
CA GLY A 565 -24.82 7.18 14.27
C GLY A 565 -25.73 6.46 15.27
N SER A 566 -25.66 5.12 15.35
CA SER A 566 -26.48 4.33 16.27
C SER A 566 -25.83 4.18 17.66
N ARG A 567 -24.63 4.73 17.87
CA ARG A 567 -23.89 4.59 19.13
C ARG A 567 -24.13 5.81 20.06
N PRO A 568 -24.10 5.64 21.39
CA PRO A 568 -24.55 6.66 22.37
C PRO A 568 -23.86 8.04 22.35
N LEU A 569 -22.73 8.20 21.65
CA LEU A 569 -22.00 9.47 21.55
C LEU A 569 -21.87 9.95 20.12
N THR A 570 -21.45 9.07 19.21
CA THR A 570 -21.30 9.39 17.78
C THR A 570 -22.65 9.58 17.07
N GLY A 571 -23.78 9.24 17.70
CA GLY A 571 -25.12 9.62 17.26
C GLY A 571 -25.54 11.05 17.63
N ASP A 572 -24.77 11.77 18.45
CA ASP A 572 -25.02 13.18 18.77
C ASP A 572 -24.06 14.08 17.99
N ALA A 573 -24.60 14.85 17.04
CA ALA A 573 -23.82 15.78 16.23
C ALA A 573 -23.05 16.81 17.08
N THR A 574 -23.58 17.20 18.25
CA THR A 574 -22.92 18.15 19.16
C THR A 574 -21.62 17.57 19.69
N TRP A 575 -21.68 16.31 20.15
CA TRP A 575 -20.50 15.60 20.62
C TRP A 575 -19.51 15.35 19.47
N VAL A 576 -19.99 14.96 18.29
CA VAL A 576 -19.14 14.76 17.11
C VAL A 576 -18.38 16.04 16.74
N ILE A 577 -19.04 17.20 16.74
CA ILE A 577 -18.38 18.50 16.48
C ILE A 577 -17.34 18.81 17.56
N ALA A 578 -17.67 18.63 18.84
CA ALA A 578 -16.73 18.85 19.94
C ALA A 578 -15.50 17.94 19.80
N HIS A 579 -15.72 16.66 19.46
CA HIS A 579 -14.65 15.70 19.22
C HIS A 579 -13.80 16.03 18.00
N LEU A 580 -14.39 16.53 16.90
CA LEU A 580 -13.63 16.96 15.72
C LEU A 580 -12.76 18.19 16.03
N ARG A 581 -13.27 19.14 16.83
CA ARG A 581 -12.53 20.35 17.23
C ARG A 581 -11.37 20.03 18.16
N ASP A 582 -11.61 19.27 19.23
CA ASP A 582 -10.54 18.85 20.13
C ASP A 582 -10.74 17.39 20.56
N PRO A 583 -10.21 16.43 19.77
CA PRO A 583 -10.38 15.01 20.06
C PRO A 583 -9.85 14.62 21.43
N ARG A 584 -8.84 15.34 21.93
CA ARG A 584 -8.16 15.05 23.21
C ARG A 584 -8.89 15.65 24.40
N ALA A 585 -9.63 16.73 24.22
CA ALA A 585 -10.53 17.25 25.26
C ALA A 585 -11.67 16.25 25.54
N GLU A 586 -12.23 15.64 24.49
CA GLU A 586 -13.27 14.62 24.61
C GLU A 586 -12.71 13.26 25.03
N ARG A 587 -11.53 12.89 24.51
CA ARG A 587 -10.86 11.60 24.76
C ARG A 587 -9.35 11.80 24.86
N GLY A 588 -8.82 11.91 26.08
CA GLY A 588 -7.39 12.23 26.31
C GLY A 588 -6.37 11.27 25.66
N TRP A 589 -6.80 10.07 25.27
CA TRP A 589 -6.00 9.05 24.59
C TRP A 589 -6.12 9.07 23.04
N SER A 590 -6.97 9.92 22.47
CA SER A 590 -7.22 9.94 21.03
C SER A 590 -5.97 10.34 20.24
N SER A 591 -5.63 9.52 19.24
CA SER A 591 -4.59 9.79 18.25
C SER A 591 -5.10 10.61 17.06
N MET A 592 -6.40 10.95 17.03
CA MET A 592 -7.02 11.70 15.94
C MET A 592 -6.48 13.15 15.92
N PRO A 593 -6.14 13.70 14.74
CA PRO A 593 -5.81 15.11 14.59
C PRO A 593 -7.04 16.00 14.85
N SER A 594 -6.80 17.27 15.14
CA SER A 594 -7.89 18.26 15.27
C SER A 594 -8.31 18.74 13.90
N TYR A 595 -9.61 18.94 13.71
CA TYR A 595 -10.22 19.51 12.51
C TYR A 595 -10.78 20.91 12.78
N ASP A 596 -10.27 21.63 13.80
CA ASP A 596 -10.71 22.99 14.16
C ASP A 596 -10.43 24.03 13.05
N HIS A 597 -9.64 23.68 12.04
CA HIS A 597 -9.43 24.50 10.84
C HIS A 597 -10.63 24.52 9.89
N LEU A 598 -11.57 23.58 10.03
CA LEU A 598 -12.79 23.54 9.22
C LEU A 598 -13.71 24.71 9.60
N SER A 599 -14.49 25.18 8.63
CA SER A 599 -15.54 26.15 8.91
C SER A 599 -16.62 25.52 9.80
N GLU A 600 -17.40 26.36 10.49
CA GLU A 600 -18.54 25.86 11.28
C GLU A 600 -19.54 25.09 10.41
N ASP A 601 -19.79 25.56 9.18
CA ASP A 601 -20.66 24.90 8.22
C ASP A 601 -20.11 23.51 7.82
N ASP A 602 -18.80 23.41 7.56
CA ASP A 602 -18.17 22.13 7.19
C ASP A 602 -18.18 21.14 8.37
N LEU A 603 -17.95 21.61 9.60
CA LEU A 603 -18.03 20.77 10.81
C LEU A 603 -19.44 20.22 11.02
N GLN A 604 -20.46 21.07 10.85
CA GLN A 604 -21.85 20.64 10.96
C GLN A 604 -22.23 19.64 9.87
N ALA A 605 -21.83 19.89 8.63
CA ALA A 605 -22.07 18.97 7.52
C ALA A 605 -21.38 17.61 7.77
N LEU A 606 -20.10 17.62 8.14
CA LEU A 606 -19.34 16.41 8.46
C LEU A 606 -19.96 15.62 9.62
N ALA A 607 -20.40 16.31 10.67
CA ALA A 607 -21.08 15.66 11.79
C ALA A 607 -22.41 15.01 11.36
N GLN A 608 -23.20 15.66 10.50
CA GLN A 608 -24.42 15.06 9.95
C GLN A 608 -24.12 13.81 9.12
N TYR A 609 -23.04 13.82 8.33
CA TYR A 609 -22.61 12.62 7.61
C TYR A 609 -22.25 11.49 8.57
N ILE A 610 -21.47 11.73 9.63
CA ILE A 610 -21.12 10.70 10.63
C ILE A 610 -22.35 10.16 11.35
N VAL A 611 -23.27 11.04 11.76
CA VAL A 611 -24.53 10.64 12.42
C VAL A 611 -25.46 9.86 11.48
N SER A 612 -25.34 10.06 10.16
CA SER A 612 -26.11 9.32 9.17
C SER A 612 -25.68 7.86 8.98
N LEU A 613 -24.50 7.46 9.47
CA LEU A 613 -23.97 6.10 9.35
C LEU A 613 -24.64 5.19 10.39
N GLN A 614 -25.77 4.55 10.06
CA GLN A 614 -26.58 3.75 10.99
C GLN A 614 -26.92 2.36 10.50
#